data_AF-A0AAU4RVT1-F1
#
_entry.id   AF-A0AAU4RVT1-F1
#
_cell.length_a   1.000
_cell.length_b   1.000
_cell.length_c   1.000
_cell.angle_alpha   90.00
_cell.angle_beta   90.00
_cell.angle_gamma   90.00
#
_symmetry.space_group_name_H-M   'P 1'
#
loop_
_entity.id
_entity.type
_entity.pdbx_description
1 polymer ?
#
loop_
_entity_poly.entity_id
_entity_poly.type
_entity_poly.pdbx_seq_one_letter_code
_entity_poly.pdbx_strand_id
1 'polypeptide(L)'
;MTASRTCVFCHEPASGQGEHVLPRWLFKRWKGQGPFTIWAGGEPLKARGGAVARYQNIERVLLPVCGDGSRNNCNGWLNLTFEEEAQRPVEALLNHLAAIGEPDVTAVARWAVKTLLLYRHPLARHMEREKVRQWRDEYADRHEQSALSLPPDLLPQMRQTGRLPADVSLWVAVVDEDTKPLAPPAIDLFSMPSRVHREDGAGGRPGSSTLGFGPLGSNGASARMVFHLLFHPLIDVRHPLEEQGLVSRLWPYPPTALDPQLLPRLDGTWADGSSPAA
;
A
#
# COMPACT_ATOMS: atom_id res chain seq x y z
N MET A 1 -3.25 -21.05 -26.85
CA MET A 1 -3.28 -19.57 -26.93
C MET A 1 -3.67 -19.07 -25.55
N THR A 2 -2.78 -18.36 -24.84
CA THR A 2 -3.15 -17.73 -23.56
C THR A 2 -4.13 -16.60 -23.85
N ALA A 3 -5.27 -16.57 -23.16
CA ALA A 3 -6.22 -15.46 -23.26
C ALA A 3 -5.46 -14.14 -23.11
N SER A 4 -5.65 -13.21 -24.05
CA SER A 4 -5.04 -11.88 -23.99
C SER A 4 -5.48 -11.22 -22.69
N ARG A 5 -4.52 -10.78 -21.87
CA ARG A 5 -4.82 -10.06 -20.64
C ARG A 5 -5.24 -8.64 -20.98
N THR A 6 -6.21 -8.12 -20.26
CA THR A 6 -6.75 -6.78 -20.46
C THR A 6 -6.11 -5.78 -19.50
N CYS A 7 -5.76 -4.58 -19.99
CA CYS A 7 -5.24 -3.48 -19.20
C CYS A 7 -6.31 -3.02 -18.19
N VAL A 8 -5.94 -2.91 -16.91
CA VAL A 8 -6.87 -2.49 -15.85
C VAL A 8 -7.33 -1.02 -15.95
N PHE A 9 -6.63 -0.18 -16.72
CA PHE A 9 -6.91 1.26 -16.81
C PHE A 9 -7.73 1.65 -18.05
N CYS A 10 -7.52 0.97 -19.17
CA CYS A 10 -8.15 1.37 -20.45
C CYS A 10 -8.84 0.23 -21.17
N HIS A 11 -8.81 -0.98 -20.61
CA HIS A 11 -9.38 -2.20 -21.18
C HIS A 11 -8.82 -2.62 -22.57
N GLU A 12 -7.75 -1.99 -23.06
CA GLU A 12 -7.00 -2.48 -24.21
C GLU A 12 -6.14 -3.70 -23.86
N PRO A 13 -5.60 -4.45 -24.83
CA PRO A 13 -4.65 -5.52 -24.57
C PRO A 13 -3.45 -5.05 -23.73
N ALA A 14 -3.19 -5.74 -22.62
CA ALA A 14 -2.01 -5.53 -21.81
C ALA A 14 -0.76 -6.08 -22.53
N SER A 15 0.39 -5.44 -22.31
CA SER A 15 1.65 -5.81 -22.96
C SER A 15 2.61 -6.52 -22.00
N GLY A 16 3.43 -7.42 -22.53
CA GLY A 16 4.53 -8.05 -21.78
C GLY A 16 4.06 -8.82 -20.55
N GLN A 17 4.79 -8.69 -19.43
CA GLN A 17 4.44 -9.34 -18.16
C GLN A 17 3.42 -8.53 -17.32
N GLY A 18 3.20 -7.27 -17.65
CA GLY A 18 2.44 -6.31 -16.84
C GLY A 18 3.36 -5.25 -16.23
N GLU A 19 2.77 -4.33 -15.47
CA GLU A 19 3.49 -3.27 -14.76
C GLU A 19 3.72 -3.63 -13.30
N HIS A 20 4.84 -3.20 -12.72
CA HIS A 20 5.10 -3.40 -11.31
C HIS A 20 4.20 -2.48 -10.47
N VAL A 21 3.59 -3.03 -9.43
CA VAL A 21 2.85 -2.23 -8.45
C VAL A 21 3.80 -1.25 -7.75
N LEU A 22 4.93 -1.77 -7.27
CA LEU A 22 6.02 -0.98 -6.73
C LEU A 22 6.97 -0.56 -7.87
N PRO A 23 7.39 0.70 -7.92
CA PRO A 23 8.26 1.17 -9.00
C PRO A 23 9.62 0.46 -9.00
N ARG A 24 10.22 0.34 -10.18
CA ARG A 24 11.53 -0.31 -10.35
C ARG A 24 12.64 0.35 -9.55
N TRP A 25 12.60 1.68 -9.40
CA TRP A 25 13.60 2.41 -8.60
C TRP A 25 13.54 2.00 -7.13
N LEU A 26 12.35 1.73 -6.60
CA LEU A 26 12.19 1.31 -5.20
C LEU A 26 12.79 -0.08 -4.98
N PHE A 27 12.65 -1.02 -5.94
CA PHE A 27 13.31 -2.32 -5.82
C PHE A 27 14.84 -2.26 -5.77
N LYS A 28 15.45 -1.22 -6.37
CA LYS A 28 16.91 -1.03 -6.30
C LYS A 28 17.39 -0.87 -4.86
N ARG A 29 16.53 -0.33 -3.98
CA ARG A 29 16.77 -0.16 -2.54
C ARG A 29 17.26 -1.47 -1.91
N TRP A 30 16.66 -2.61 -2.25
CA TRP A 30 16.97 -3.91 -1.62
C TRP A 30 17.83 -4.83 -2.49
N LYS A 31 18.37 -4.33 -3.60
CA LYS A 31 19.19 -5.14 -4.51
C LYS A 31 20.43 -5.66 -3.77
N GLY A 32 20.58 -6.98 -3.71
CA GLY A 32 21.73 -7.64 -3.07
C GLY A 32 21.66 -7.75 -1.54
N GLN A 33 20.53 -7.37 -0.92
CA GLN A 33 20.36 -7.46 0.55
C GLN A 33 19.67 -8.74 1.01
N GLY A 34 19.47 -9.70 0.12
CA GLY A 34 18.91 -11.00 0.47
C GLY A 34 19.83 -11.81 1.39
N PRO A 35 19.32 -12.89 2.00
CA PRO A 35 18.02 -13.47 1.74
C PRO A 35 16.87 -12.86 2.56
N PHE A 36 15.75 -12.56 1.90
CA PHE A 36 14.49 -12.12 2.50
C PHE A 36 13.65 -13.30 2.99
N THR A 37 12.85 -13.06 4.03
CA THR A 37 11.84 -13.99 4.55
C THR A 37 10.47 -13.33 4.44
N ILE A 38 9.49 -14.06 3.94
CA ILE A 38 8.09 -13.64 3.93
C ILE A 38 7.48 -14.07 5.26
N TRP A 39 6.85 -13.12 5.95
CA TRP A 39 6.10 -13.36 7.18
C TRP A 39 4.61 -13.18 6.91
N ALA A 40 3.81 -14.05 7.48
CA ALA A 40 2.40 -14.20 7.16
C ALA A 40 1.63 -14.49 8.46
N GLY A 41 0.85 -13.52 8.95
CA GLY A 41 0.18 -13.63 10.24
C GLY A 41 1.14 -13.82 11.43
N GLY A 42 2.30 -13.16 11.41
CA GLY A 42 3.32 -13.27 12.47
C GLY A 42 4.24 -14.48 12.36
N GLU A 43 4.01 -15.40 11.44
CA GLU A 43 4.81 -16.62 11.25
C GLU A 43 5.63 -16.56 9.94
N PRO A 44 6.88 -17.06 9.93
CA PRO A 44 7.67 -17.09 8.71
C PRO A 44 7.16 -18.20 7.78
N LEU A 45 7.04 -17.90 6.49
CA LEU A 45 6.57 -18.86 5.50
C LEU A 45 7.56 -20.01 5.36
N LYS A 46 7.06 -21.26 5.36
CA LYS A 46 7.87 -22.48 5.32
C LYS A 46 7.87 -23.13 3.93
N ALA A 47 9.03 -23.62 3.48
CA ALA A 47 9.20 -24.41 2.26
C ALA A 47 8.52 -25.80 2.36
N ARG A 48 8.58 -26.64 1.31
CA ARG A 48 7.98 -28.00 1.33
C ARG A 48 8.53 -28.89 2.44
N GLY A 49 9.80 -28.72 2.81
CA GLY A 49 10.47 -29.46 3.89
C GLY A 49 10.38 -28.82 5.28
N GLY A 50 9.51 -27.85 5.52
CA GLY A 50 9.32 -27.22 6.84
C GLY A 50 10.33 -26.15 7.23
N ALA A 51 11.48 -26.05 6.55
CA ALA A 51 12.45 -24.96 6.73
C ALA A 51 11.86 -23.60 6.30
N VAL A 52 12.31 -22.51 6.92
CA VAL A 52 11.92 -21.13 6.56
C VAL A 52 12.32 -20.84 5.11
N ALA A 53 11.37 -20.39 4.31
CA ALA A 53 11.61 -19.98 2.93
C ALA A 53 12.45 -18.70 2.89
N ARG A 54 13.46 -18.69 2.02
CA ARG A 54 14.42 -17.60 1.84
C ARG A 54 14.48 -17.19 0.37
N TYR A 55 14.44 -15.90 0.10
CA TYR A 55 14.36 -15.34 -1.25
C TYR A 55 15.48 -14.35 -1.51
N GLN A 56 16.13 -14.42 -2.67
CA GLN A 56 17.23 -13.50 -2.99
C GLN A 56 16.76 -12.09 -3.36
N ASN A 57 15.49 -11.95 -3.72
CA ASN A 57 14.88 -10.69 -4.11
C ASN A 57 13.55 -10.53 -3.39
N ILE A 58 13.14 -9.28 -3.15
CA ILE A 58 11.78 -8.96 -2.73
C ILE A 58 10.81 -9.38 -3.83
N GLU A 59 9.65 -9.82 -3.40
CA GLU A 59 8.57 -10.22 -4.27
C GLU A 59 8.13 -9.08 -5.20
N ARG A 60 7.85 -9.43 -6.46
CA ARG A 60 7.32 -8.50 -7.44
C ARG A 60 5.83 -8.76 -7.60
N VAL A 61 5.05 -7.71 -7.43
CA VAL A 61 3.62 -7.73 -7.75
C VAL A 61 3.41 -7.03 -9.08
N LEU A 62 2.79 -7.73 -10.03
CA LEU A 62 2.56 -7.26 -11.39
C LEU A 62 1.07 -7.09 -11.67
N LEU A 63 0.70 -6.05 -12.40
CA LEU A 63 -0.67 -5.80 -12.83
C LEU A 63 -0.75 -5.79 -14.36
N PRO A 64 -1.80 -6.34 -15.00
CA PRO A 64 -1.91 -6.25 -16.45
C PRO A 64 -2.18 -4.79 -16.86
N VAL A 65 -1.20 -4.18 -17.54
CA VAL A 65 -1.22 -2.78 -17.99
C VAL A 65 -0.65 -2.72 -19.42
N CYS A 66 -1.17 -1.81 -20.24
CA CYS A 66 -0.63 -1.56 -21.58
C CYS A 66 0.59 -0.61 -21.52
N GLY A 67 1.61 -0.89 -22.32
CA GLY A 67 2.85 -0.11 -22.42
C GLY A 67 2.95 0.72 -23.69
N ASP A 68 4.18 1.07 -24.07
CA ASP A 68 4.49 2.05 -25.12
C ASP A 68 3.93 1.71 -26.52
N GLY A 69 3.67 0.44 -26.79
CA GLY A 69 3.06 0.00 -28.05
C GLY A 69 1.54 0.21 -28.14
N SER A 70 0.88 0.60 -27.05
CA SER A 70 -0.56 0.90 -27.01
C SER A 70 -0.78 2.40 -27.13
N ARG A 71 -1.88 2.79 -27.80
CA ARG A 71 -2.32 4.18 -27.92
C ARG A 71 -2.47 4.89 -26.58
N ASN A 72 -2.86 4.17 -25.53
CA ASN A 72 -3.10 4.76 -24.21
C ASN A 72 -1.86 4.85 -23.32
N ASN A 73 -0.80 4.08 -23.63
CA ASN A 73 0.42 3.93 -22.83
C ASN A 73 0.20 4.11 -21.32
N CYS A 74 -0.67 3.28 -20.73
CA CYS A 74 -1.05 3.45 -19.33
C CYS A 74 0.14 3.25 -18.39
N ASN A 75 1.15 2.47 -18.80
CA ASN A 75 2.39 2.34 -18.06
C ASN A 75 3.17 3.66 -18.01
N GLY A 76 3.43 4.29 -19.16
CA GLY A 76 4.12 5.57 -19.21
C GLY A 76 3.37 6.66 -18.45
N TRP A 77 2.03 6.65 -18.53
CA TRP A 77 1.18 7.54 -17.73
C TRP A 77 1.35 7.33 -16.22
N LEU A 78 1.39 6.08 -15.73
CA LEU A 78 1.61 5.79 -14.31
C LEU A 78 2.95 6.33 -13.82
N ASN A 79 4.01 6.07 -14.59
CA ASN A 79 5.36 6.52 -14.26
C ASN A 79 5.42 8.05 -14.15
N LEU A 80 4.96 8.76 -15.19
CA LEU A 80 4.95 10.22 -15.23
C LEU A 80 4.07 10.85 -14.14
N THR A 81 2.90 10.28 -13.89
CA THR A 81 1.86 10.92 -13.05
C THR A 81 2.03 10.63 -11.54
N PHE A 82 2.68 9.51 -11.19
CA PHE A 82 2.74 9.04 -9.81
C PHE A 82 4.13 8.65 -9.33
N GLU A 83 5.09 8.33 -10.21
CA GLU A 83 6.36 7.74 -9.78
C GLU A 83 7.54 8.71 -9.90
N GLU A 84 7.65 9.46 -10.99
CA GLU A 84 8.78 10.37 -11.23
C GLU A 84 8.82 11.50 -10.21
N GLU A 85 7.70 12.19 -10.00
CA GLU A 85 7.60 13.27 -9.00
C GLU A 85 7.83 12.76 -7.57
N ALA A 86 7.39 11.54 -7.28
CA ALA A 86 7.46 10.97 -5.94
C ALA A 86 8.81 10.32 -5.60
N GLN A 87 9.64 9.99 -6.60
CA GLN A 87 10.85 9.18 -6.36
C GLN A 87 11.75 9.80 -5.28
N ARG A 88 12.16 11.06 -5.47
CA ARG A 88 13.06 11.76 -4.53
C ARG A 88 12.46 11.90 -3.12
N PRO A 89 11.23 12.42 -2.94
CA PRO A 89 10.68 12.57 -1.60
C PRO A 89 10.36 11.23 -0.93
N VAL A 90 9.96 10.19 -1.66
CA VAL A 90 9.83 8.84 -1.10
C VAL A 90 11.19 8.30 -0.65
N GLU A 91 12.24 8.45 -1.46
CA GLU A 91 13.59 8.07 -1.05
C GLU A 91 14.06 8.83 0.19
N ALA A 92 13.76 10.13 0.29
CA ALA A 92 14.09 10.96 1.46
C ALA A 92 13.39 10.47 2.74
N LEU A 93 12.08 10.19 2.66
CA LEU A 93 11.30 9.63 3.77
C LEU A 93 11.81 8.25 4.17
N LEU A 94 11.94 7.33 3.22
CA LEU A 94 12.19 5.93 3.54
C LEU A 94 13.65 5.64 3.90
N ASN A 95 14.62 6.34 3.32
CA ASN A 95 16.05 6.12 3.61
C ASN A 95 16.52 6.93 4.81
N HIS A 96 15.96 8.12 5.03
CA HIS A 96 16.53 9.12 5.92
C HIS A 96 15.55 9.68 6.95
N LEU A 97 14.27 9.30 6.89
CA LEU A 97 13.22 9.93 7.71
C LEU A 97 13.31 11.47 7.63
N ALA A 98 13.63 11.99 6.44
CA ALA A 98 13.85 13.42 6.25
C ALA A 98 12.51 14.15 6.17
N ALA A 99 12.47 15.39 6.67
CA ALA A 99 11.34 16.27 6.48
C ALA A 99 11.17 16.64 5.00
N ILE A 100 9.93 16.72 4.54
CA ILE A 100 9.55 17.13 3.19
C ILE A 100 8.48 18.21 3.21
N GLY A 101 8.44 19.06 2.17
CA GLY A 101 7.47 20.15 2.04
C GLY A 101 6.23 19.80 1.20
N GLU A 102 5.26 20.70 1.14
CA GLU A 102 3.93 20.51 0.54
C GLU A 102 3.87 19.83 -0.84
N PRO A 103 4.62 20.28 -1.88
CA PRO A 103 4.56 19.61 -3.18
C PRO A 103 5.06 18.16 -3.11
N ASP A 104 6.08 17.90 -2.30
CA ASP A 104 6.62 16.57 -2.07
C ASP A 104 5.67 15.69 -1.25
N VAL A 105 5.00 16.25 -0.24
CA VAL A 105 3.94 15.55 0.52
C VAL A 105 2.83 15.09 -0.41
N THR A 106 2.40 15.97 -1.32
CA THR A 106 1.36 15.66 -2.31
C THR A 106 1.82 14.56 -3.28
N ALA A 107 3.07 14.63 -3.77
CA ALA A 107 3.63 13.60 -4.65
C ALA A 107 3.71 12.23 -3.95
N VAL A 108 4.17 12.20 -2.69
CA VAL A 108 4.20 10.98 -1.86
C VAL A 108 2.80 10.43 -1.64
N ALA A 109 1.81 11.28 -1.33
CA ALA A 109 0.43 10.85 -1.13
C ALA A 109 -0.14 10.19 -2.39
N ARG A 110 0.04 10.81 -3.55
CA ARG A 110 -0.39 10.27 -4.85
C ARG A 110 0.26 8.92 -5.16
N TRP A 111 1.57 8.82 -4.95
CA TRP A 111 2.31 7.58 -5.11
C TRP A 111 1.82 6.46 -4.18
N ALA A 112 1.62 6.76 -2.89
CA ALA A 112 1.19 5.79 -1.90
C ALA A 112 -0.25 5.29 -2.17
N VAL A 113 -1.19 6.19 -2.52
CA VAL A 113 -2.55 5.81 -2.93
C VAL A 113 -2.50 4.90 -4.16
N LYS A 114 -1.77 5.29 -5.22
CA LYS A 114 -1.58 4.43 -6.41
C LYS A 114 -1.06 3.07 -6.00
N THR A 115 0.03 3.04 -5.25
CA THR A 115 0.71 1.79 -4.87
C THR A 115 -0.23 0.86 -4.11
N LEU A 116 -0.93 1.36 -3.08
CA LEU A 116 -1.85 0.57 -2.26
C LEU A 116 -3.07 0.08 -3.04
N LEU A 117 -3.67 0.92 -3.90
CA LEU A 117 -4.78 0.53 -4.77
C LEU A 117 -4.36 -0.59 -5.73
N LEU A 118 -3.22 -0.44 -6.40
CA LEU A 118 -2.75 -1.45 -7.36
C LEU A 118 -2.28 -2.73 -6.68
N TYR A 119 -1.72 -2.63 -5.47
CA TYR A 119 -1.31 -3.79 -4.67
C TYR A 119 -2.51 -4.66 -4.29
N ARG A 120 -3.65 -4.05 -4.01
CA ARG A 120 -4.89 -4.75 -3.64
C ARG A 120 -5.83 -5.04 -4.80
N HIS A 121 -5.46 -4.66 -6.02
CA HIS A 121 -6.31 -4.92 -7.17
C HIS A 121 -6.50 -6.43 -7.38
N PRO A 122 -7.72 -6.94 -7.67
CA PRO A 122 -7.97 -8.39 -7.80
C PRO A 122 -7.11 -9.09 -8.87
N LEU A 123 -6.70 -8.35 -9.90
CA LEU A 123 -5.81 -8.84 -10.96
C LEU A 123 -4.31 -8.67 -10.66
N ALA A 124 -3.94 -8.20 -9.47
CA ALA A 124 -2.55 -8.11 -9.04
C ALA A 124 -1.97 -9.51 -8.88
N ARG A 125 -0.91 -9.77 -9.64
CA ARG A 125 -0.21 -11.05 -9.67
C ARG A 125 1.05 -10.94 -8.83
N HIS A 126 0.95 -11.55 -7.67
CA HIS A 126 2.07 -11.90 -6.83
C HIS A 126 2.89 -12.96 -7.57
N MET A 127 4.17 -12.70 -7.86
CA MET A 127 5.04 -13.61 -8.63
C MET A 127 5.50 -14.82 -7.79
N GLU A 128 4.66 -15.23 -6.85
CA GLU A 128 4.90 -16.24 -5.85
C GLU A 128 4.89 -17.66 -6.40
N ARG A 129 5.54 -18.56 -5.65
CA ARG A 129 5.34 -20.01 -5.77
C ARG A 129 4.00 -20.38 -5.14
N GLU A 130 3.39 -21.45 -5.64
CA GLU A 130 2.07 -21.99 -5.27
C GLU A 130 1.71 -21.95 -3.77
N LYS A 131 2.67 -22.17 -2.86
CA LYS A 131 2.45 -22.12 -1.40
C LYS A 131 2.06 -20.76 -0.84
N VAL A 132 2.64 -19.67 -1.35
CA VAL A 132 2.31 -18.33 -0.83
C VAL A 132 0.94 -17.90 -1.37
N ARG A 133 0.64 -18.27 -2.62
CA ARG A 133 -0.71 -18.16 -3.18
C ARG A 133 -1.73 -18.92 -2.33
N GLN A 134 -1.47 -20.19 -1.99
CA GLN A 134 -2.35 -20.98 -1.12
C GLN A 134 -2.57 -20.29 0.23
N TRP A 135 -1.50 -19.87 0.92
CA TRP A 135 -1.63 -19.18 2.19
C TRP A 135 -2.45 -17.89 2.05
N ARG A 136 -2.21 -17.11 0.99
CA ARG A 136 -2.92 -15.86 0.74
C ARG A 136 -4.40 -16.12 0.51
N ASP A 137 -4.74 -17.16 -0.25
CA ASP A 137 -6.13 -17.54 -0.50
C ASP A 137 -6.78 -17.99 0.84
N GLU A 138 -6.12 -18.84 1.65
CA GLU A 138 -6.58 -19.24 3.00
C GLU A 138 -6.66 -18.07 4.00
N TYR A 139 -5.76 -17.09 3.89
CA TYR A 139 -5.75 -15.90 4.73
C TYR A 139 -6.85 -14.92 4.31
N ALA A 140 -7.04 -14.73 3.01
CA ALA A 140 -8.11 -13.92 2.44
C ALA A 140 -9.48 -14.48 2.81
N ASP A 141 -9.67 -15.80 2.77
CA ASP A 141 -10.91 -16.45 3.21
C ASP A 141 -11.17 -16.20 4.71
N ARG A 142 -10.13 -16.18 5.55
CA ARG A 142 -10.24 -15.89 6.99
C ARG A 142 -10.42 -14.40 7.31
N HIS A 143 -9.94 -13.52 6.43
CA HIS A 143 -9.93 -12.07 6.64
C HIS A 143 -10.74 -11.35 5.56
N GLU A 144 -11.79 -12.00 5.06
CA GLU A 144 -12.68 -11.54 3.99
C GLU A 144 -13.32 -10.17 4.30
N GLN A 145 -13.21 -9.70 5.55
CA GLN A 145 -13.62 -8.38 6.03
C GLN A 145 -12.65 -7.23 5.68
N SER A 146 -11.36 -7.49 5.43
CA SER A 146 -10.37 -6.44 5.12
C SER A 146 -9.98 -6.35 3.63
N ALA A 147 -10.51 -7.23 2.79
CA ALA A 147 -10.20 -7.18 1.35
C ALA A 147 -10.80 -5.91 0.74
N LEU A 148 -9.93 -4.97 0.36
CA LEU A 148 -10.28 -3.73 -0.33
C LEU A 148 -11.07 -4.05 -1.62
N SER A 149 -12.40 -3.88 -1.57
CA SER A 149 -13.28 -4.13 -2.70
C SER A 149 -13.44 -2.85 -3.51
N LEU A 150 -12.57 -2.69 -4.51
CA LEU A 150 -12.55 -1.51 -5.37
C LEU A 150 -13.62 -1.62 -6.47
N PRO A 151 -14.37 -0.54 -6.78
CA PRO A 151 -15.21 -0.49 -7.96
C PRO A 151 -14.40 -0.79 -9.23
N PRO A 152 -14.94 -1.59 -10.18
CA PRO A 152 -14.19 -2.02 -11.37
C PRO A 152 -13.78 -0.86 -12.29
N ASP A 153 -14.46 0.27 -12.19
CA ASP A 153 -14.23 1.49 -12.96
C ASP A 153 -13.34 2.52 -12.24
N LEU A 154 -12.94 2.28 -10.99
CA LEU A 154 -12.12 3.20 -10.21
C LEU A 154 -10.78 3.52 -10.90
N LEU A 155 -10.06 2.50 -11.39
CA LEU A 155 -8.80 2.70 -12.10
C LEU A 155 -8.99 3.34 -13.48
N PRO A 156 -9.98 2.93 -14.31
CA PRO A 156 -10.34 3.65 -15.53
C PRO A 156 -10.68 5.13 -15.31
N GLN A 157 -11.46 5.46 -14.28
CA GLN A 157 -11.78 6.85 -13.95
C GLN A 157 -10.53 7.63 -13.52
N MET A 158 -9.65 7.03 -12.70
CA MET A 158 -8.37 7.63 -12.32
C MET A 158 -7.50 7.91 -13.56
N ARG A 159 -7.50 7.00 -14.55
CA ARG A 159 -6.78 7.19 -15.83
C ARG A 159 -7.34 8.31 -16.68
N GLN A 160 -8.66 8.44 -16.73
CA GLN A 160 -9.34 9.45 -17.54
C GLN A 160 -9.19 10.86 -16.94
N THR A 161 -9.25 10.96 -15.61
CA THR A 161 -9.26 12.25 -14.91
C THR A 161 -7.87 12.71 -14.45
N GLY A 162 -6.93 11.77 -14.27
CA GLY A 162 -5.63 12.04 -13.64
C GLY A 162 -5.72 12.35 -12.13
N ARG A 163 -6.91 12.18 -11.54
CA ARG A 163 -7.21 12.50 -10.14
C ARG A 163 -7.35 11.21 -9.34
N LEU A 164 -6.94 11.27 -8.08
CA LEU A 164 -7.23 10.20 -7.13
C LEU A 164 -8.74 10.15 -6.84
N PRO A 165 -9.29 8.97 -6.49
CA PRO A 165 -10.69 8.86 -6.09
C PRO A 165 -11.01 9.76 -4.88
N ALA A 166 -12.22 10.31 -4.84
CA ALA A 166 -12.66 11.13 -3.70
C ALA A 166 -12.89 10.29 -2.43
N ASP A 167 -13.34 9.05 -2.60
CA ASP A 167 -13.66 8.10 -1.51
C ASP A 167 -12.43 7.37 -0.97
N VAL A 168 -11.24 7.97 -1.07
CA VAL A 168 -10.03 7.43 -0.46
C VAL A 168 -9.46 8.41 0.57
N SER A 169 -8.92 7.86 1.64
CA SER A 169 -8.07 8.59 2.56
C SER A 169 -6.80 7.83 2.81
N LEU A 170 -5.72 8.58 3.01
CA LEU A 170 -4.40 8.04 3.24
C LEU A 170 -3.83 8.66 4.51
N TRP A 171 -3.30 7.82 5.38
CA TRP A 171 -2.52 8.23 6.55
C TRP A 171 -1.13 7.63 6.50
N VAL A 172 -0.22 8.27 7.22
CA VAL A 172 1.14 7.78 7.44
C VAL A 172 1.46 7.75 8.93
N ALA A 173 2.15 6.71 9.35
CA ALA A 173 2.62 6.48 10.70
C ALA A 173 4.10 6.08 10.70
N VAL A 174 4.76 6.24 11.84
CA VAL A 174 6.08 5.67 12.11
C VAL A 174 5.92 4.58 13.16
N VAL A 175 6.45 3.39 12.88
CA VAL A 175 6.37 2.22 13.76
C VAL A 175 7.76 1.88 14.26
N ASP A 176 7.89 1.61 15.56
CA ASP A 176 9.13 1.11 16.17
C ASP A 176 9.21 -0.43 16.09
N GLU A 177 10.22 -0.92 15.40
CA GLU A 177 10.53 -2.34 15.17
C GLU A 177 11.32 -2.98 16.32
N ASP A 178 11.94 -2.19 17.22
CA ASP A 178 12.65 -2.74 18.38
C ASP A 178 11.67 -3.17 19.48
N THR A 179 10.47 -2.58 19.45
CA THR A 179 9.39 -2.95 20.35
C THR A 179 8.67 -4.20 19.86
N LYS A 180 7.84 -4.82 20.70
CA LYS A 180 6.99 -5.94 20.26
C LYS A 180 6.32 -5.54 18.95
N PRO A 181 6.37 -6.38 17.90
CA PRO A 181 5.76 -6.03 16.63
C PRO A 181 4.34 -5.58 16.87
N LEU A 182 3.98 -4.39 16.40
CA LEU A 182 2.57 -4.02 16.30
C LEU A 182 1.87 -5.14 15.57
N ALA A 183 1.01 -5.87 16.27
CA ALA A 183 0.12 -6.80 15.64
C ALA A 183 -0.64 -6.00 14.57
N PRO A 184 -0.59 -6.39 13.28
CA PRO A 184 -1.59 -5.94 12.33
C PRO A 184 -2.93 -6.45 12.91
N PRO A 185 -3.75 -5.58 13.53
CA PRO A 185 -4.43 -4.46 12.87
C PRO A 185 -4.45 -3.15 13.69
N ALA A 186 -3.45 -2.85 14.53
CA ALA A 186 -3.53 -1.66 15.40
C ALA A 186 -3.66 -0.31 14.64
N ILE A 187 -3.32 -0.27 13.35
CA ILE A 187 -3.57 0.87 12.47
C ILE A 187 -4.94 0.77 11.76
N ASP A 188 -5.51 -0.44 11.63
CA ASP A 188 -6.83 -0.72 11.04
C ASP A 188 -7.97 -0.62 12.09
N LEU A 189 -7.90 0.34 13.02
CA LEU A 189 -8.91 0.56 14.07
C LEU A 189 -10.16 1.29 13.55
N PHE A 190 -10.75 0.80 12.46
CA PHE A 190 -11.99 1.36 11.91
C PHE A 190 -13.15 0.40 12.09
N SER A 191 -14.18 0.86 12.81
CA SER A 191 -15.51 0.23 12.73
C SER A 191 -16.22 0.81 11.52
N MET A 192 -16.29 0.02 10.43
CA MET A 192 -16.95 0.44 9.19
C MET A 192 -18.24 -0.37 8.97
N PRO A 193 -19.27 0.24 8.37
CA PRO A 193 -20.41 -0.53 7.89
C PRO A 193 -19.96 -1.58 6.87
N SER A 194 -20.57 -2.76 6.90
CA SER A 194 -20.23 -3.86 5.98
C SER A 194 -20.51 -3.51 4.52
N ARG A 195 -21.46 -2.60 4.29
CA ARG A 195 -21.78 -2.04 2.98
C ARG A 195 -22.51 -0.71 3.15
N VAL A 196 -22.25 0.23 2.24
CA VAL A 196 -23.00 1.49 2.12
C VAL A 196 -23.64 1.55 0.74
N HIS A 197 -24.87 2.06 0.70
CA HIS A 197 -25.63 2.24 -0.54
C HIS A 197 -26.37 3.56 -0.50
N ARG A 198 -26.52 4.18 -1.66
CA ARG A 198 -27.46 5.26 -1.95
C ARG A 198 -28.61 4.74 -2.79
N GLU A 199 -29.71 5.48 -2.80
CA GLU A 199 -30.92 5.16 -3.59
C GLU A 199 -30.65 5.12 -5.10
N ASP A 200 -29.64 5.85 -5.57
CA ASP A 200 -29.17 5.87 -6.97
C ASP A 200 -28.33 4.64 -7.35
N GLY A 201 -28.12 3.70 -6.42
CA GLY A 201 -27.31 2.51 -6.63
C GLY A 201 -25.80 2.74 -6.44
N ALA A 202 -25.37 3.96 -6.12
CA ALA A 202 -23.98 4.22 -5.74
C ALA A 202 -23.66 3.66 -4.35
N GLY A 203 -22.39 3.38 -4.10
CA GLY A 203 -21.91 2.87 -2.82
C GLY A 203 -20.88 1.77 -3.01
N GLY A 204 -20.75 0.92 -2.00
CA GLY A 204 -19.76 -0.14 -2.03
C GLY A 204 -19.45 -0.67 -0.64
N ARG A 205 -18.44 -1.53 -0.60
CA ARG A 205 -17.90 -2.06 0.64
C ARG A 205 -16.65 -1.26 1.00
N PRO A 206 -16.63 -0.57 2.15
CA PRO A 206 -15.42 0.04 2.65
C PRO A 206 -14.34 -1.02 2.87
N GLY A 207 -13.09 -0.63 2.79
CA GLY A 207 -11.97 -1.51 3.08
C GLY A 207 -10.69 -0.74 3.29
N SER A 208 -9.73 -1.36 3.97
CA SER A 208 -8.43 -0.75 4.21
C SER A 208 -7.30 -1.56 3.57
N SER A 209 -6.15 -0.91 3.44
CA SER A 209 -4.91 -1.57 3.06
C SER A 209 -3.74 -0.82 3.66
N THR A 210 -2.82 -1.59 4.23
CA THR A 210 -1.61 -1.06 4.83
C THR A 210 -0.36 -1.60 4.11
N LEU A 211 0.64 -0.74 3.93
CA LEU A 211 1.96 -1.10 3.39
C LEU A 211 3.03 -0.34 4.16
N GLY A 212 4.05 -1.05 4.64
CA GLY A 212 5.14 -0.46 5.41
C GLY A 212 6.51 -0.75 4.82
N PHE A 213 7.44 0.18 5.03
CA PHE A 213 8.81 0.12 4.55
C PHE A 213 9.79 0.37 5.70
N GLY A 214 10.52 -0.68 6.08
CA GLY A 214 11.58 -0.58 7.08
C GLY A 214 12.86 0.05 6.50
N PRO A 215 13.79 0.49 7.36
CA PRO A 215 15.05 1.09 6.97
C PRO A 215 15.96 0.06 6.26
N LEU A 216 16.96 0.57 5.52
CA LEU A 216 17.99 -0.30 4.94
C LEU A 216 19.11 -0.54 5.95
N GLY A 217 19.34 -1.80 6.31
CA GLY A 217 20.52 -2.22 7.08
C GLY A 217 20.49 -1.87 8.57
N SER A 218 21.53 -2.33 9.28
CA SER A 218 21.69 -2.39 10.74
C SER A 218 22.03 -1.06 11.42
N ASN A 219 21.72 0.09 10.82
CA ASN A 219 22.17 1.40 11.32
C ASN A 219 21.37 1.92 12.53
N GLY A 220 20.79 1.03 13.35
CA GLY A 220 20.12 1.39 14.60
C GLY A 220 18.85 2.23 14.44
N ALA A 221 18.41 2.53 13.21
CA ALA A 221 17.07 3.03 12.97
C ALA A 221 16.12 1.82 12.98
N SER A 222 15.32 1.71 14.03
CA SER A 222 14.25 0.73 14.18
C SER A 222 12.91 1.24 13.68
N ALA A 223 12.88 2.34 12.94
CA ALA A 223 11.63 2.97 12.53
C ALA A 223 11.20 2.52 11.12
N ARG A 224 9.98 1.97 11.01
CA ARG A 224 9.29 1.67 9.75
C ARG A 224 8.25 2.74 9.44
N MET A 225 8.28 3.27 8.22
CA MET A 225 7.18 4.10 7.70
C MET A 225 6.04 3.21 7.27
N VAL A 226 4.81 3.50 7.72
CA VAL A 226 3.61 2.74 7.37
C VAL A 226 2.57 3.65 6.74
N PHE A 227 2.11 3.28 5.54
CA PHE A 227 1.02 3.94 4.84
C PHE A 227 -0.26 3.13 5.00
N HIS A 228 -1.34 3.80 5.41
CA HIS A 228 -2.65 3.22 5.60
C HIS A 228 -3.66 3.88 4.65
N LEU A 229 -4.12 3.14 3.65
CA LEU A 229 -5.17 3.54 2.74
C LEU A 229 -6.52 3.02 3.26
N LEU A 230 -7.52 3.88 3.28
CA LEU A 230 -8.92 3.50 3.46
C LEU A 230 -9.71 3.90 2.22
N PHE A 231 -10.50 2.97 1.68
CA PHE A 231 -11.57 3.24 0.73
C PHE A 231 -12.90 3.25 1.48
N HIS A 232 -13.65 4.35 1.38
CA HIS A 232 -14.82 4.63 2.23
C HIS A 232 -15.95 5.30 1.44
N PRO A 233 -16.56 4.61 0.47
CA PRO A 233 -17.56 5.22 -0.40
C PRO A 233 -18.71 5.80 0.42
N LEU A 234 -18.95 7.11 0.24
CA LEU A 234 -20.07 7.83 0.84
C LEU A 234 -20.01 7.96 2.38
N ILE A 235 -18.83 7.80 2.99
CA ILE A 235 -18.66 7.91 4.45
C ILE A 235 -17.61 8.97 4.75
N ASP A 236 -17.92 9.88 5.66
CA ASP A 236 -16.89 10.74 6.23
C ASP A 236 -16.14 9.99 7.33
N VAL A 237 -14.81 9.90 7.20
CA VAL A 237 -13.99 9.14 8.13
C VAL A 237 -13.05 10.06 8.93
N ARG A 238 -12.99 9.78 10.25
CA ARG A 238 -11.97 10.31 11.17
C ARG A 238 -11.15 9.14 11.71
N HIS A 239 -9.83 9.23 11.55
CA HIS A 239 -8.94 8.18 12.01
C HIS A 239 -8.70 8.35 13.52
N PRO A 240 -8.97 7.35 14.38
CA PRO A 240 -8.81 7.51 15.83
C PRO A 240 -7.39 7.93 16.24
N LEU A 241 -6.38 7.36 15.58
CA LEU A 241 -4.97 7.75 15.79
C LEU A 241 -4.64 9.16 15.28
N GLU A 242 -5.39 9.72 14.33
CA GLU A 242 -5.17 11.10 13.86
C GLU A 242 -5.66 12.09 14.91
N GLU A 243 -6.80 11.82 15.54
CA GLU A 243 -7.32 12.63 16.65
C GLU A 243 -6.36 12.65 17.85
N GLN A 244 -5.54 11.62 18.00
CA GLN A 244 -4.51 11.51 19.03
C GLN A 244 -3.14 12.07 18.60
N GLY A 245 -3.01 12.58 17.37
CA GLY A 245 -1.73 13.10 16.84
C GLY A 245 -0.66 12.04 16.57
N LEU A 246 -1.07 10.76 16.48
CA LEU A 246 -0.19 9.60 16.31
C LEU A 246 0.08 9.24 14.84
N VAL A 247 -0.77 9.73 13.94
CA VAL A 247 -0.61 9.58 12.48
C VAL A 247 -0.90 10.91 11.79
N SER A 248 -0.33 11.10 10.61
CA SER A 248 -0.62 12.26 9.76
C SER A 248 -1.48 11.84 8.57
N ARG A 249 -2.56 12.56 8.31
CA ARG A 249 -3.33 12.42 7.07
C ARG A 249 -2.55 13.00 5.91
N LEU A 250 -2.41 12.25 4.82
CA LEU A 250 -1.76 12.68 3.57
C LEU A 250 -2.75 12.94 2.44
N TRP A 251 -3.97 12.41 2.53
CA TRP A 251 -5.01 12.61 1.53
C TRP A 251 -6.41 12.55 2.18
N PRO A 252 -7.38 13.39 1.78
CA PRO A 252 -7.34 14.38 0.69
C PRO A 252 -6.74 15.74 1.06
N TYR A 253 -6.43 15.96 2.34
CA TYR A 253 -5.91 17.24 2.84
C TYR A 253 -4.48 17.02 3.36
N PRO A 254 -3.46 17.01 2.47
CA PRO A 254 -2.06 16.86 2.90
C PRO A 254 -1.61 18.04 3.76
N PRO A 255 -0.74 17.82 4.77
CA PRO A 255 -0.10 18.92 5.50
C PRO A 255 0.89 19.66 4.59
N THR A 256 1.20 20.90 4.95
CA THR A 256 2.21 21.72 4.25
C THR A 256 3.63 21.21 4.42
N ALA A 257 3.87 20.34 5.40
CA ALA A 257 5.13 19.65 5.61
C ALA A 257 4.87 18.32 6.33
N LEU A 258 5.72 17.33 6.08
CA LEU A 258 5.75 16.07 6.82
C LEU A 258 7.17 15.87 7.34
N ASP A 259 7.31 15.78 8.66
CA ASP A 259 8.55 15.39 9.31
C ASP A 259 8.33 14.07 10.08
N PRO A 260 8.80 12.93 9.55
CA PRO A 260 8.64 11.65 10.23
C PRO A 260 9.29 11.60 11.62
N GLN A 261 10.28 12.44 11.91
CA GLN A 261 10.95 12.45 13.21
C GLN A 261 10.11 13.12 14.29
N LEU A 262 9.14 13.96 13.90
CA LEU A 262 8.20 14.60 14.80
C LEU A 262 6.93 13.75 15.04
N LEU A 263 6.72 12.70 14.24
CA LEU A 263 5.61 11.78 14.48
C LEU A 263 5.93 10.86 15.68
N PRO A 264 4.98 10.68 16.61
CA PRO A 264 5.09 9.65 17.62
C PRO A 264 5.34 8.28 16.99
N ARG A 265 6.24 7.49 17.59
CA ARG A 265 6.50 6.13 17.15
C ARG A 265 5.48 5.19 17.78
N LEU A 266 4.73 4.50 16.95
CA LEU A 266 3.81 3.47 17.39
C LEU A 266 4.61 2.21 17.76
N ASP A 267 4.28 1.62 18.89
CA ASP A 267 4.80 0.34 19.36
C ASP A 267 3.68 -0.68 19.61
N GLY A 268 4.05 -1.91 19.98
CA GLY A 268 3.09 -2.97 20.28
C GLY A 268 2.11 -2.70 21.43
N THR A 269 2.30 -1.65 22.24
CA THR A 269 1.41 -1.34 23.38
C THR A 269 0.10 -0.66 22.96
N TRP A 270 0.07 -0.05 21.78
CA TRP A 270 -1.12 0.59 21.22
C TRP A 270 -2.18 -0.41 20.72
N ALA A 271 -1.80 -1.68 20.54
CA ALA A 271 -2.71 -2.72 20.06
C ALA A 271 -3.79 -3.10 21.09
N ASP A 272 -3.57 -2.83 22.37
CA ASP A 272 -4.44 -3.29 23.46
C ASP A 272 -5.57 -2.29 23.81
N GLY A 273 -5.68 -1.16 23.09
CA GLY A 273 -6.69 -0.14 23.34
C GLY A 273 -6.52 0.62 24.66
N SER A 274 -5.53 0.26 25.48
CA SER A 274 -5.07 1.05 26.61
C SER A 274 -4.25 2.23 26.10
N SER A 275 -4.88 3.40 26.04
CA SER A 275 -4.16 4.66 25.82
C SER A 275 -3.04 4.78 26.87
N PRO A 276 -1.78 5.02 26.50
CA PRO A 276 -0.75 5.32 27.47
C PRO A 276 -1.17 6.59 28.20
N ALA A 277 -1.16 6.55 29.52
CA ALA A 277 -1.47 7.71 30.35
C ALA A 277 -0.55 8.88 29.92
N ALA A 278 -1.17 10.00 29.56
CA ALA A 278 -0.50 11.24 29.17
C ALA A 278 0.34 11.83 30.33
#